data_AF-A0A7S0Y636-F1
#
_entry.id   AF-A0A7S0Y636-F1
#
_cell.length_a   1.000
_cell.length_b   1.000
_cell.length_c   1.000
_cell.angle_alpha   90.00
_cell.angle_beta   90.00
_cell.angle_gamma   90.00
#
_symmetry.space_group_name_H-M   'P 1'
#
loop_
_entity.id
_entity.type
_entity.pdbx_description
1 polymer ?
#
loop_
_entity_poly.entity_id
_entity_poly.type
_entity_poly.pdbx_seq_one_letter_code
_entity_poly.pdbx_strand_id
1 'polypeptide(L)'
;GGGGGAYEEDEDKSCIVCLDRERNALLLECGHGGLCVPCADALWKSGPATRHCPMCRKIFTGVMRIVSEGEGDVEVEVVHYAAAPERPKRKTGLGMLRSLT
;
A
#
# COMPACT_ATOMS: atom_id res chain seq x y z
N GLY A 1 35.03 -18.29 28.47
CA GLY A 1 34.80 -17.17 27.54
C GLY A 1 33.45 -17.38 26.88
N GLY A 2 32.62 -16.35 26.83
CA GLY A 2 31.32 -16.37 26.18
C GLY A 2 30.80 -14.95 26.15
N GLY A 3 31.25 -14.19 25.14
CA GLY A 3 30.92 -12.79 24.97
C GLY A 3 29.47 -12.64 24.51
N GLY A 4 28.74 -11.77 25.20
CA GLY A 4 27.45 -11.27 24.75
C GLY A 4 27.64 -10.38 23.51
N GLY A 5 26.90 -10.69 22.45
CA GLY A 5 26.64 -9.72 21.39
C GLY A 5 25.42 -8.91 21.81
N ALA A 6 25.61 -7.62 22.05
CA ALA A 6 24.52 -6.66 22.08
C ALA A 6 23.91 -6.67 20.67
N TYR A 7 22.67 -7.13 20.54
CA TYR A 7 21.89 -6.86 19.36
C TYR A 7 21.53 -5.39 19.45
N GLU A 8 22.19 -4.57 18.64
CA GLU A 8 21.71 -3.23 18.36
C GLU A 8 20.37 -3.44 17.65
N GLU A 9 19.27 -3.02 18.28
CA GLU A 9 17.97 -2.88 17.62
C GLU A 9 18.11 -1.73 16.62
N ASP A 10 18.82 -1.98 15.53
CA ASP A 10 18.64 -1.23 14.30
C ASP A 10 17.15 -1.36 13.99
N GLU A 11 16.39 -0.28 14.19
CA GLU A 11 15.01 -0.19 13.73
C GLU A 11 15.04 -0.48 12.23
N ASP A 12 14.84 -1.75 11.85
CA ASP A 12 15.11 -2.26 10.51
C ASP A 12 14.47 -1.31 9.50
N LYS A 13 15.24 -0.49 8.80
CA LYS A 13 14.69 0.39 7.75
C LYS A 13 14.52 -0.36 6.42
N SER A 14 14.63 -1.70 6.47
CA SER A 14 14.66 -2.61 5.33
C SER A 14 13.27 -3.09 4.93
N CYS A 15 12.97 -3.10 3.64
CA CYS A 15 11.72 -3.56 3.04
C CYS A 15 11.28 -4.90 3.63
N ILE A 16 10.05 -4.98 4.15
CA ILE A 16 9.55 -6.19 4.83
C ILE A 16 9.42 -7.41 3.91
N VAL A 17 9.47 -7.21 2.60
CA VAL A 17 9.35 -8.28 1.61
C VAL A 17 10.70 -8.87 1.23
N CYS A 18 11.71 -8.02 0.98
CA CYS A 18 13.01 -8.49 0.50
C CYS A 18 14.12 -8.40 1.56
N LEU A 19 13.89 -7.71 2.67
CA LEU A 19 14.83 -7.55 3.79
C LEU A 19 16.21 -7.02 3.37
N ASP A 20 16.24 -6.21 2.31
CA ASP A 20 17.48 -5.80 1.62
C ASP A 20 17.47 -4.29 1.36
N ARG A 21 16.49 -3.80 0.59
CA ARG A 21 16.40 -2.39 0.21
C ARG A 21 15.63 -1.55 1.21
N GLU A 22 15.90 -0.25 1.23
CA GLU A 22 15.19 0.73 2.06
C GLU A 22 13.67 0.77 1.82
N ARG A 23 12.90 1.00 2.89
CA ARG A 23 11.45 1.21 2.89
C ARG A 23 11.08 2.59 2.37
N ASN A 24 11.09 2.77 1.06
CA ASN A 24 10.80 4.06 0.41
C ASN A 24 9.54 4.07 -0.44
N ALA A 25 8.60 3.13 -0.24
CA ALA A 25 7.33 3.09 -0.96
C ALA A 25 6.11 3.12 -0.03
N LEU A 26 5.10 3.88 -0.45
CA LEU A 26 3.78 3.99 0.16
C LEU A 26 2.71 3.40 -0.77
N LEU A 27 1.76 2.67 -0.20
CA LEU A 27 0.59 2.15 -0.91
C LEU A 27 -0.62 3.05 -0.67
N LEU A 28 -1.22 3.57 -1.75
CA LEU A 28 -2.41 4.43 -1.65
C LEU A 28 -3.64 3.64 -1.15
N GLU A 29 -4.65 4.37 -0.64
CA GLU A 29 -5.82 3.89 0.12
C GLU A 29 -5.55 3.53 1.58
N CYS A 30 -4.41 2.92 1.89
CA CYS A 30 -4.07 2.54 3.26
C CYS A 30 -2.94 3.35 3.88
N GLY A 31 -2.08 3.99 3.09
CA GLY A 31 -0.97 4.81 3.56
C GLY A 31 0.18 4.03 4.21
N HIS A 32 0.10 2.70 4.23
CA HIS A 32 1.12 1.86 4.83
C HIS A 32 2.43 1.91 4.02
N GLY A 33 3.51 2.33 4.70
CA GLY A 33 4.90 2.29 4.23
C GLY A 33 5.69 1.15 4.87
N GLY A 34 6.61 0.56 4.13
CA GLY A 34 7.34 -0.64 4.57
C GLY A 34 7.88 -1.50 3.43
N LEU A 35 7.71 -1.03 2.20
CA LEU A 35 8.20 -1.68 0.99
C LEU A 35 9.26 -0.81 0.34
N CYS A 36 10.19 -1.44 -0.36
CA CYS A 36 10.96 -0.74 -1.38
C CYS A 36 10.13 -0.62 -2.67
N VAL A 37 10.44 0.37 -3.50
CA VAL A 37 9.76 0.56 -4.80
C VAL A 37 9.74 -0.70 -5.67
N PRO A 38 10.84 -1.48 -5.83
CA PRO A 38 10.79 -2.70 -6.64
C PRO A 38 9.79 -3.76 -6.14
N CYS A 39 9.65 -3.92 -4.81
CA CYS A 39 8.67 -4.86 -4.25
C CYS A 39 7.24 -4.34 -4.41
N ALA A 40 7.01 -3.04 -4.22
CA ALA A 40 5.71 -2.43 -4.45
C ALA A 40 5.30 -2.48 -5.93
N ASP A 41 6.23 -2.29 -6.86
CA ASP A 41 6.04 -2.43 -8.30
C ASP A 41 5.70 -3.86 -8.71
N ALA A 42 6.38 -4.86 -8.12
CA ALA A 42 6.03 -6.27 -8.34
C ALA A 42 4.59 -6.59 -7.88
N LEU A 43 4.17 -6.05 -6.73
CA LEU A 43 2.78 -6.19 -6.25
C LEU A 43 1.79 -5.46 -7.17
N TRP A 44 2.14 -4.28 -7.69
CA TRP A 44 1.31 -3.57 -8.65
C TRP A 44 1.07 -4.40 -9.92
N LYS A 45 2.14 -5.00 -10.45
CA LYS A 45 2.14 -5.82 -11.67
C LYS A 45 1.37 -7.13 -11.53
N SER A 46 1.07 -7.59 -10.31
CA SER A 46 0.23 -8.79 -10.10
C SER A 46 -1.21 -8.58 -10.57
N GLY A 47 -1.64 -7.32 -10.71
CA GLY A 47 -2.92 -6.92 -11.27
C GLY A 47 -3.95 -6.44 -10.22
N PRO A 48 -5.01 -5.75 -10.65
CA PRO A 48 -5.93 -5.07 -9.74
C PRO A 48 -6.68 -5.98 -8.76
N ALA A 49 -6.93 -7.24 -9.14
CA ALA A 49 -7.65 -8.21 -8.32
C ALA A 49 -6.78 -8.84 -7.21
N THR A 50 -5.45 -8.72 -7.32
CA THR A 50 -4.51 -9.44 -6.45
C THR A 50 -3.56 -8.52 -5.71
N ARG A 51 -3.43 -7.25 -6.13
CA ARG A 51 -2.58 -6.26 -5.46
C ARG A 51 -3.17 -5.85 -4.11
N HIS A 52 -2.69 -6.49 -3.05
CA HIS A 52 -3.08 -6.19 -1.67
C HIS A 52 -1.88 -5.72 -0.89
N CYS A 53 -2.10 -4.77 0.01
CA CYS A 53 -1.08 -4.31 0.96
C CYS A 53 -0.63 -5.50 1.85
N PRO A 54 0.67 -5.82 1.95
CA PRO A 54 1.14 -6.91 2.80
C PRO A 54 0.87 -6.71 4.29
N MET A 55 0.72 -5.45 4.74
CA MET A 55 0.46 -5.13 6.14
C MET A 55 -1.01 -5.25 6.56
N CYS A 56 -1.93 -4.79 5.71
CA CYS A 56 -3.36 -4.71 6.09
C CYS A 56 -4.32 -5.40 5.12
N ARG A 57 -3.79 -6.03 4.06
CA ARG A 57 -4.53 -6.74 3.01
C ARG A 57 -5.57 -5.90 2.27
N LYS A 58 -5.56 -4.57 2.39
CA LYS A 58 -6.41 -3.68 1.58
C LYS A 58 -5.90 -3.65 0.15
N ILE A 59 -6.82 -3.62 -0.82
CA ILE A 59 -6.49 -3.30 -2.21
C ILE A 59 -6.00 -1.86 -2.24
N PHE A 60 -4.91 -1.62 -2.97
CA PHE A 60 -4.37 -0.28 -3.20
C PHE A 60 -4.53 0.13 -4.67
N THR A 61 -4.59 1.44 -4.92
CA THR A 61 -4.84 2.05 -6.24
C THR A 61 -3.65 2.83 -6.78
N GLY A 62 -2.58 2.97 -6.00
CA GLY A 62 -1.33 3.56 -6.44
C GLY A 62 -0.16 3.22 -5.53
N VAL A 63 1.02 3.52 -6.04
CA VAL A 63 2.31 3.39 -5.36
C VAL A 63 3.01 4.73 -5.48
N MET A 64 3.44 5.28 -4.36
CA MET A 64 4.28 6.48 -4.30
C MET A 64 5.64 6.13 -3.74
N ARG A 65 6.69 6.78 -4.25
CA ARG A 65 8.03 6.72 -3.70
C ARG A 65 8.24 7.92 -2.78
N ILE A 66 8.76 7.69 -1.59
CA ILE A 66 9.24 8.75 -0.70
C ILE A 66 10.60 9.21 -1.24
N VAL A 67 10.72 10.50 -1.57
CA VAL A 67 11.97 11.06 -2.10
C VAL A 67 12.73 11.89 -1.06
N SER A 68 12.01 12.52 -0.13
CA SER A 68 12.61 13.22 1.00
C SER A 68 11.60 13.34 2.16
N GLU A 69 12.12 13.41 3.39
CA GLU A 69 11.35 13.66 4.61
C GLU A 69 11.78 15.03 5.15
N GLY A 70 10.88 16.01 5.12
CA GLY A 70 11.08 17.37 5.62
C GLY A 70 10.51 17.57 7.02
N GLU A 71 10.69 18.77 7.57
CA GLU A 71 10.16 19.16 8.88
C GLU A 71 8.65 19.45 8.77
N GLY A 72 7.84 18.38 8.76
CA GLY A 72 6.37 18.44 8.73
C GLY A 72 5.73 18.11 7.37
N ASP A 73 6.54 17.86 6.35
CA ASP A 73 6.09 17.43 5.03
C ASP A 73 6.93 16.24 4.51
N VAL A 74 6.32 15.45 3.63
CA VAL A 74 6.98 14.32 2.97
C VAL A 74 6.83 14.53 1.47
N GLU A 75 7.96 14.62 0.78
CA GLU A 75 7.98 14.73 -0.66
C GLU A 75 7.87 13.34 -1.27
N VAL A 76 6.95 13.20 -2.22
CA VAL A 76 6.66 11.92 -2.87
C VAL A 76 6.62 12.04 -4.39
N GLU A 77 7.12 11.00 -5.05
CA GLU A 77 7.03 10.80 -6.49
C GLU A 77 5.98 9.72 -6.79
N VAL A 78 5.12 9.96 -7.77
CA VAL A 78 4.13 8.95 -8.21
C VAL A 78 4.84 7.90 -9.05
N VAL A 79 4.86 6.65 -8.57
CA VAL A 79 5.36 5.50 -9.33
C VAL A 79 4.24 4.91 -10.17
N HIS A 80 3.09 4.64 -9.53
CA HIS A 80 1.90 4.09 -10.16
C HIS A 80 0.64 4.76 -9.64
N TYR A 81 -0.33 4.98 -10.53
CA TYR A 81 -1.67 5.39 -10.14
C TYR A 81 -2.68 4.86 -11.15
N ALA A 82 -3.79 4.31 -10.65
CA ALA A 82 -4.95 3.96 -11.44
C ALA A 82 -6.14 4.73 -10.88
N ALA A 83 -6.97 5.29 -11.75
CA ALA A 83 -8.24 5.87 -11.31
C ALA A 83 -8.98 4.83 -10.46
N ALA A 84 -9.42 5.23 -9.25
CA ALA A 84 -10.23 4.36 -8.42
C ALA A 84 -11.43 3.90 -9.26
N PRO A 85 -11.74 2.58 -9.31
CA PRO A 85 -12.93 2.13 -10.02
C PRO A 85 -14.12 2.89 -9.44
N GLU A 86 -14.95 3.49 -10.30
CA GLU A 86 -16.11 4.26 -9.86
C GLU A 86 -16.88 3.45 -8.82
N ARG A 87 -17.13 4.02 -7.64
CA ARG A 87 -17.90 3.35 -6.58
C ARG A 87 -19.19 2.84 -7.23
N PRO A 88 -19.51 1.54 -7.19
CA PRO A 88 -20.77 1.06 -7.73
C PRO A 88 -21.89 1.79 -6.98
N LYS A 89 -22.68 2.59 -7.70
CA LYS A 89 -23.82 3.29 -7.13
C LYS A 89 -24.67 2.23 -6.43
N ARG A 90 -24.81 2.33 -5.11
CA ARG A 90 -25.66 1.45 -4.32
C ARG A 90 -27.03 1.45 -5.01
N LYS A 91 -27.47 0.30 -5.52
CA LYS A 91 -28.83 0.15 -6.03
C LYS A 91 -29.71 0.20 -4.78
N THR A 92 -30.19 1.38 -4.40
CA THR A 92 -31.29 1.50 -3.44
C THR A 92 -32.46 0.77 -4.07
N GLY A 93 -32.72 -0.46 -3.62
CA GLY A 93 -33.87 -1.23 -4.05
C GLY A 93 -35.13 -0.52 -3.59
N LEU A 94 -35.79 0.17 -4.50
CA LEU A 94 -37.21 0.48 -4.40
C LEU A 94 -37.90 -0.20 -5.59
N GLY A 95 -38.05 -1.53 -5.47
CA GLY A 95 -39.02 -2.25 -6.28
C GLY A 95 -40.40 -1.88 -5.77
N MET A 96 -41.06 -0.94 -6.46
CA MET A 96 -42.50 -0.76 -6.31
C MET A 96 -43.17 -2.04 -6.82
N LEU A 97 -43.70 -2.84 -5.90
CA LEU A 97 -44.65 -3.91 -6.22
C LEU A 97 -45.80 -3.27 -7.00
N ARG A 98 -45.97 -3.67 -8.27
CA ARG A 98 -47.10 -3.24 -9.09
C ARG A 98 -48.35 -3.88 -8.50
N SER A 99 -49.29 -3.06 -8.04
CA SER A 99 -50.63 -3.51 -7.67
C SER A 99 -51.24 -4.26 -8.84
N LEU A 100 -51.60 -5.52 -8.59
CA LEU A 100 -52.46 -6.29 -9.48
C LEU A 100 -53.87 -5.68 -9.38
N THR A 101 -54.31 -5.03 -10.45
CA THR A 101 -55.74 -4.93 -10.80
C THR A 101 -56.22 -6.27 -11.32
#